data_AF-A0A7Y1VSK8-F1
#
_entry.id   AF-A0A7Y1VSK8-F1
#
_cell.length_a   1.000
_cell.length_b   1.000
_cell.length_c   1.000
_cell.angle_alpha   90.00
_cell.angle_beta   90.00
_cell.angle_gamma   90.00
#
_symmetry.space_group_name_H-M   'P 1'
#
loop_
_entity.id
_entity.type
_entity.pdbx_description
1 polymer ?
#
loop_
_entity_poly.entity_id
_entity_poly.type
_entity_poly.pdbx_seq_one_letter_code
_entity_poly.pdbx_strand_id
1 'polypeptide(L)'
;MGISRRDFINSSALGSAAFITKTNIHKHQVEKENQRNNPLDGIAREDIKITDVRVRLFSCDYPIEKWWYGAGVTILTELETDQGIIGIGGPSPYGGPEFVKEYTETHIKPQLIGKNPFDVEIIAPSHRERNKAMAWAGINVACWDIIGKVNNKPIYELLATNTEPVTKIKHYASCGTIWDFDKRPEDLIDEALGYKEEGFYGFKFRFAEHFEKNMTVN
;
A
#
# COMPACT_ATOMS: atom_id res chain seq x y z
N MET A 1 -51.45 -22.13 -42.37
CA MET A 1 -51.04 -20.84 -41.79
C MET A 1 -49.54 -20.92 -41.50
N GLY A 2 -48.73 -20.46 -42.45
CA GLY A 2 -47.27 -20.55 -42.34
C GLY A 2 -46.71 -19.28 -41.71
N ILE A 3 -45.99 -19.44 -40.59
CA ILE A 3 -45.24 -18.35 -39.96
C ILE A 3 -44.16 -17.90 -40.95
N SER A 4 -44.16 -16.61 -41.29
CA SER A 4 -43.17 -16.03 -42.20
C SER A 4 -41.77 -16.11 -41.57
N ARG A 5 -40.75 -16.39 -42.38
CA ARG A 5 -39.34 -16.39 -41.94
C ARG A 5 -38.92 -15.07 -41.26
N ARG A 6 -39.63 -13.96 -41.49
CA ARG A 6 -39.41 -12.68 -40.81
C ARG A 6 -39.89 -12.67 -39.36
N ASP A 7 -40.95 -13.43 -39.03
CA ASP A 7 -41.52 -13.46 -37.67
C ASP A 7 -40.65 -14.27 -36.71
N PHE A 8 -39.98 -15.32 -37.21
CA PHE A 8 -39.06 -16.16 -36.42
C PHE A 8 -37.75 -15.43 -36.06
N ILE A 9 -37.25 -14.57 -36.94
CA ILE A 9 -36.04 -13.78 -36.69
C ILE A 9 -36.33 -12.66 -35.66
N ASN A 10 -37.50 -12.03 -35.73
CA ASN A 10 -37.88 -11.01 -34.75
C ASN A 10 -38.11 -11.57 -33.33
N SER A 11 -38.66 -12.79 -33.18
CA SER A 11 -38.85 -13.39 -31.85
C SER A 11 -37.52 -13.83 -31.20
N SER A 12 -36.56 -14.30 -32.01
CA SER A 12 -35.24 -14.74 -31.54
C SER A 12 -34.32 -13.57 -31.16
N ALA A 13 -34.38 -12.46 -31.89
CA ALA A 13 -33.60 -11.25 -31.60
C ALA A 13 -34.08 -10.51 -30.33
N LEU A 14 -35.40 -10.41 -30.11
CA LEU A 14 -35.97 -9.81 -28.91
C LEU A 14 -35.68 -10.62 -27.65
N GLY A 15 -35.74 -11.96 -27.74
CA GLY A 15 -35.38 -12.85 -26.63
C GLY A 15 -33.91 -12.72 -26.24
N SER A 16 -33.00 -12.71 -27.23
CA SER A 16 -31.56 -12.55 -27.02
C SER A 16 -31.20 -11.19 -26.42
N ALA A 17 -31.76 -10.11 -26.97
CA ALA A 17 -31.48 -8.74 -26.49
C ALA A 17 -32.04 -8.51 -25.08
N ALA A 18 -33.26 -8.99 -24.79
CA ALA A 18 -33.88 -8.91 -23.46
C ALA A 18 -33.16 -9.78 -22.43
N PHE A 19 -32.65 -10.95 -22.84
CA PHE A 19 -31.83 -11.81 -21.98
C PHE A 19 -30.47 -11.18 -21.70
N ILE A 20 -29.77 -10.64 -22.70
CA ILE A 20 -28.50 -9.91 -22.54
C ILE A 20 -28.68 -8.67 -21.66
N THR A 21 -29.75 -7.88 -21.86
CA THR A 21 -30.03 -6.72 -21.00
C THR A 21 -30.41 -7.13 -19.58
N LYS A 22 -31.26 -8.15 -19.36
CA LYS A 22 -31.52 -8.67 -18.01
C LYS A 22 -30.26 -9.20 -17.34
N THR A 23 -29.40 -9.91 -18.07
CA THR A 23 -28.15 -10.46 -17.54
C THR A 23 -27.18 -9.35 -17.17
N ASN A 24 -27.07 -8.30 -18.00
CA ASN A 24 -26.24 -7.13 -17.72
C ASN A 24 -26.80 -6.28 -16.58
N ILE A 25 -28.12 -6.05 -16.51
CA ILE A 25 -28.76 -5.33 -15.40
C ILE A 25 -28.58 -6.10 -14.09
N HIS A 26 -28.73 -7.43 -14.12
CA HIS A 26 -28.53 -8.26 -12.94
C HIS A 26 -27.06 -8.30 -12.52
N LYS A 27 -26.11 -8.42 -13.47
CA LYS A 27 -24.66 -8.25 -13.18
C LYS A 27 -24.36 -6.90 -12.56
N HIS A 28 -24.91 -5.82 -13.11
CA HIS A 28 -24.63 -4.47 -12.64
C HIS A 28 -25.31 -4.15 -11.30
N GLN A 29 -26.45 -4.79 -11.00
CA GLN A 29 -27.09 -4.76 -9.69
C GLN A 29 -26.31 -5.56 -8.65
N VAL A 30 -25.84 -6.78 -8.99
CA VAL A 30 -25.01 -7.62 -8.11
C VAL A 30 -23.63 -6.99 -7.85
N GLU A 31 -23.04 -6.33 -8.86
CA GLU A 31 -21.80 -5.55 -8.72
C GLU A 31 -21.98 -4.35 -7.78
N LYS A 32 -23.16 -3.71 -7.78
CA LYS A 32 -23.48 -2.63 -6.82
C LYS A 32 -23.78 -3.13 -5.41
N GLU A 33 -24.42 -4.30 -5.28
CA GLU A 33 -24.76 -4.88 -3.97
C GLU A 33 -23.54 -5.42 -3.21
N ASN A 34 -22.46 -5.78 -3.92
CA ASN A 34 -21.20 -6.26 -3.33
C ASN A 34 -20.08 -5.19 -3.27
N GLN A 35 -20.41 -3.93 -3.53
CA GLN A 35 -19.40 -2.87 -3.57
C GLN A 35 -19.07 -2.36 -2.16
N ARG A 36 -17.85 -2.61 -1.67
CA ARG A 36 -17.37 -2.08 -0.39
C ARG A 36 -16.84 -0.66 -0.59
N ASN A 37 -17.29 0.28 0.23
CA ASN A 37 -16.80 1.66 0.22
C ASN A 37 -15.66 1.85 1.24
N ASN A 38 -15.64 1.05 2.31
CA ASN A 38 -14.60 1.02 3.31
C ASN A 38 -13.95 -0.38 3.38
N PRO A 39 -12.63 -0.49 3.59
CA PRO A 39 -11.96 -1.78 3.80
C PRO A 39 -12.53 -2.64 4.95
N LEU A 40 -13.23 -2.04 5.91
CA LEU A 40 -13.91 -2.72 7.02
C LEU A 40 -15.40 -2.99 6.78
N ASP A 41 -15.96 -2.64 5.62
CA ASP A 41 -17.35 -2.99 5.31
C ASP A 41 -17.52 -4.51 5.34
N GLY A 42 -18.51 -4.98 6.11
CA GLY A 42 -18.78 -6.40 6.33
C GLY A 42 -17.84 -7.11 7.31
N ILE A 43 -16.88 -6.39 7.92
CA ILE A 43 -16.00 -6.91 8.97
C ILE A 43 -16.59 -6.56 10.34
N ALA A 44 -16.69 -7.55 11.23
CA ALA A 44 -17.13 -7.32 12.59
C ALA A 44 -16.08 -6.52 13.38
N ARG A 45 -16.53 -5.52 14.13
CA ARG A 45 -15.69 -4.74 15.03
C ARG A 45 -15.58 -5.47 16.36
N GLU A 46 -14.46 -6.15 16.59
CA GLU A 46 -14.20 -6.89 17.83
C GLU A 46 -13.96 -5.95 19.03
N ASP A 47 -14.28 -6.38 20.25
CA ASP A 47 -13.92 -5.66 21.48
C ASP A 47 -12.47 -5.97 21.88
N ILE A 48 -11.56 -5.19 21.29
CA ILE A 48 -10.12 -5.27 21.51
C ILE A 48 -9.59 -3.87 21.78
N LYS A 49 -8.64 -3.74 22.71
CA LYS A 49 -8.11 -2.45 23.17
C LYS A 49 -6.60 -2.46 23.15
N ILE A 50 -6.03 -1.35 22.70
CA ILE A 50 -4.59 -1.11 22.75
C ILE A 50 -4.17 -0.93 24.22
N THR A 51 -3.20 -1.73 24.67
CA THR A 51 -2.67 -1.72 26.04
C THR A 51 -1.26 -1.14 26.10
N ASP A 52 -0.49 -1.25 25.02
CA ASP A 52 0.84 -0.69 24.93
C ASP A 52 1.19 -0.22 23.51
N VAL A 53 2.09 0.75 23.43
CA VAL A 53 2.70 1.22 22.18
C VAL A 53 4.19 1.41 22.45
N ARG A 54 5.04 0.84 21.60
CA ARG A 54 6.49 0.93 21.71
C ARG A 54 7.14 1.03 20.34
N VAL A 55 8.30 1.68 20.29
CA VAL A 55 9.10 1.83 19.07
C VAL A 55 10.49 1.29 19.29
N ARG A 56 10.91 0.39 18.40
CA ARG A 56 12.26 -0.17 18.34
C ARG A 56 13.02 0.44 17.17
N LEU A 57 14.24 0.87 17.46
CA LEU A 57 15.19 1.31 16.46
C LEU A 57 16.13 0.14 16.20
N PHE A 58 16.27 -0.23 14.94
CA PHE A 58 17.21 -1.25 14.50
C PHE A 58 18.26 -0.58 13.65
N SER A 59 19.51 -0.98 13.85
CA SER A 59 20.58 -0.64 12.92
C SER A 59 21.17 -1.89 12.30
N CYS A 60 21.65 -1.76 11.07
CA CYS A 60 22.46 -2.78 10.42
C CYS A 60 23.69 -2.13 9.81
N ASP A 61 24.83 -2.80 9.94
CA ASP A 61 26.03 -2.44 9.20
C ASP A 61 25.76 -2.70 7.72
N TYR A 62 25.61 -1.62 6.97
CA TYR A 62 25.44 -1.68 5.53
C TYR A 62 26.76 -1.24 4.87
N PRO A 63 27.20 -1.83 3.74
CA PRO A 63 28.43 -1.39 3.09
C PRO A 63 28.29 0.07 2.64
N ILE A 64 29.26 0.92 2.98
CA ILE A 64 29.16 2.38 2.82
C ILE A 64 29.03 2.80 1.35
N GLU A 65 29.61 2.01 0.45
CA GLU A 65 29.49 2.16 -1.01
C GLU A 65 28.06 1.92 -1.54
N LYS A 66 27.19 1.32 -0.72
CA LYS A 66 25.76 1.13 -1.01
C LYS A 66 24.87 2.06 -0.19
N TRP A 67 25.44 2.94 0.65
CA TRP A 67 24.64 3.86 1.46
C TRP A 67 23.93 4.86 0.57
N TRP A 68 22.60 4.83 0.60
CA TRP A 68 21.79 5.96 0.20
C TRP A 68 21.30 6.66 1.47
N TYR A 69 21.30 8.00 1.50
CA TYR A 69 20.90 8.86 2.63
C TYR A 69 20.04 8.16 3.70
N GLY A 70 20.60 7.98 4.91
CA GLY A 70 19.91 7.32 6.04
C GLY A 70 19.98 5.79 6.05
N ALA A 71 20.79 5.18 5.19
CA ALA A 71 21.09 3.75 5.23
C ALA A 71 21.71 3.39 6.59
N GLY A 72 21.13 2.39 7.26
CA GLY A 72 21.67 1.82 8.48
C GLY A 72 20.78 1.94 9.71
N VAL A 73 19.66 2.69 9.68
CA VAL A 73 18.67 2.70 10.76
C VAL A 73 17.26 2.51 10.22
N THR A 74 16.50 1.57 10.78
CA THR A 74 15.07 1.36 10.51
C THR A 74 14.27 1.38 11.81
N ILE A 75 12.97 1.57 11.68
CA ILE A 75 12.05 1.79 12.79
C ILE A 75 10.96 0.72 12.74
N LEU A 76 10.62 0.17 13.90
CA LEU A 76 9.49 -0.73 14.09
C LEU A 76 8.59 -0.20 15.20
N THR A 77 7.32 0.02 14.89
CA THR A 77 6.28 0.37 15.86
C THR A 77 5.48 -0.88 16.19
N GLU A 78 5.34 -1.18 17.48
CA GLU A 78 4.55 -2.29 18.00
C GLU A 78 3.37 -1.77 18.81
N LEU A 79 2.18 -2.31 18.57
CA LEU A 79 0.95 -2.07 19.33
C LEU A 79 0.54 -3.37 20.01
N GLU A 80 0.49 -3.38 21.34
CA GLU A 80 -0.02 -4.52 22.10
C GLU A 80 -1.49 -4.32 22.45
N THR A 81 -2.22 -5.42 22.56
CA THR A 81 -3.65 -5.41 22.87
C THR A 81 -3.98 -6.22 24.11
N ASP A 82 -5.16 -5.98 24.68
CA ASP A 82 -5.70 -6.73 25.82
C ASP A 82 -6.02 -8.21 25.52
N GLN A 83 -6.02 -8.59 24.24
CA GLN A 83 -6.14 -9.97 23.78
C GLN A 83 -4.77 -10.63 23.48
N GLY A 84 -3.65 -9.94 23.77
CA GLY A 84 -2.30 -10.46 23.54
C GLY A 84 -1.85 -10.43 22.07
N ILE A 85 -2.63 -9.81 21.17
CA ILE A 85 -2.26 -9.61 19.77
C ILE A 85 -1.31 -8.42 19.68
N ILE A 86 -0.20 -8.59 18.97
CA ILE A 86 0.77 -7.52 18.69
C ILE A 86 0.68 -7.14 17.21
N GLY A 87 0.35 -5.87 16.95
CA GLY A 87 0.43 -5.24 15.63
C GLY A 87 1.81 -4.65 15.36
N ILE A 88 2.26 -4.73 14.11
CA ILE A 88 3.58 -4.28 13.68
C ILE A 88 3.44 -3.29 12.51
N GLY A 89 4.09 -2.13 12.64
CA GLY A 89 4.16 -1.12 11.59
C GLY A 89 5.60 -0.64 11.36
N GLY A 90 5.99 -0.48 10.10
CA GLY A 90 7.30 0.03 9.70
C GLY A 90 7.22 1.46 9.18
N PRO A 91 7.29 2.50 10.04
CA PRO A 91 7.29 3.88 9.57
C PRO A 91 8.60 4.20 8.84
N SER A 92 8.55 5.21 7.97
CA SER A 92 9.73 5.65 7.22
C SER A 92 10.80 6.26 8.17
N PRO A 93 12.09 5.87 8.05
CA PRO A 93 13.17 6.42 8.88
C PRO A 93 13.48 7.89 8.57
N TYR A 94 13.01 8.42 7.42
CA TYR A 94 13.22 9.82 7.04
C TYR A 94 12.55 10.86 7.95
N GLY A 95 11.78 10.42 8.95
CA GLY A 95 11.17 11.28 9.96
C GLY A 95 12.12 11.61 11.11
N GLY A 96 13.35 11.06 11.10
CA GLY A 96 14.25 11.05 12.23
C GLY A 96 13.87 9.90 13.17
N PRO A 97 14.65 8.79 13.21
CA PRO A 97 14.31 7.61 14.01
C PRO A 97 14.06 7.92 15.49
N GLU A 98 14.92 8.75 16.09
CA GLU A 98 14.83 9.19 17.47
C GLU A 98 13.57 10.04 17.70
N PHE A 99 13.28 10.98 16.79
CA PHE A 99 12.06 11.79 16.86
C PHE A 99 10.81 10.92 16.76
N VAL A 100 10.76 9.98 15.81
CA VAL A 100 9.61 9.09 15.62
C VAL A 100 9.40 8.24 16.87
N LYS A 101 10.47 7.69 17.46
CA LYS A 101 10.39 6.94 18.73
C LYS A 101 9.85 7.80 19.86
N GLU A 102 10.50 8.92 20.13
CA GLU A 102 10.14 9.82 21.22
C GLU A 102 8.69 10.30 21.07
N TYR A 103 8.34 10.84 19.91
CA TYR A 103 6.99 11.35 19.64
C TYR A 103 5.92 10.25 19.78
N THR A 104 6.21 9.04 19.28
CA THR A 104 5.27 7.92 19.39
C THR A 104 5.05 7.53 20.85
N GLU A 105 6.11 7.37 21.63
CA GLU A 105 6.02 6.85 23.00
C GLU A 105 5.53 7.91 24.01
N THR A 106 5.84 9.18 23.79
CA THR A 106 5.51 10.27 24.74
C THR A 106 4.23 11.02 24.38
N HIS A 107 3.90 11.16 23.10
CA HIS A 107 2.74 11.95 22.65
C HIS A 107 1.62 11.08 22.10
N ILE A 108 1.92 10.12 21.23
CA ILE A 108 0.89 9.30 20.59
C ILE A 108 0.34 8.25 21.56
N LYS A 109 1.21 7.48 22.22
CA LYS A 109 0.84 6.37 23.10
C LYS A 109 -0.25 6.75 24.12
N PRO A 110 -0.14 7.84 24.90
CA PRO A 110 -1.18 8.19 25.88
C PRO A 110 -2.57 8.42 25.28
N GLN A 111 -2.66 8.78 24.00
CA GLN A 111 -3.92 8.99 23.30
C GLN A 111 -4.55 7.68 22.79
N LEU A 112 -3.73 6.64 22.62
CA LEU A 112 -4.14 5.35 22.04
C LEU A 112 -4.48 4.29 23.08
N ILE A 113 -3.96 4.38 24.30
CA ILE A 113 -4.28 3.40 25.35
C ILE A 113 -5.79 3.34 25.58
N GLY A 114 -6.35 2.13 25.55
CA GLY A 114 -7.78 1.87 25.67
C GLY A 114 -8.61 2.12 24.40
N LYS A 115 -8.00 2.59 23.30
CA LYS A 115 -8.66 2.71 22.00
C LYS A 115 -8.71 1.38 21.27
N ASN A 116 -9.68 1.25 20.38
CA ASN A 116 -9.86 0.06 19.58
C ASN A 116 -9.15 0.23 18.22
N PRO A 117 -8.27 -0.69 17.82
CA PRO A 117 -7.54 -0.63 16.54
C PRO A 117 -8.44 -0.63 15.30
N PHE A 118 -9.68 -1.12 15.38
CA PHE A 118 -10.65 -1.06 14.27
C PHE A 118 -11.10 0.38 13.97
N ASP A 119 -10.87 1.32 14.87
CA ASP A 119 -11.16 2.75 14.64
C ASP A 119 -9.97 3.47 13.95
N VAL A 120 -9.15 2.74 13.18
CA VAL A 120 -7.87 3.19 12.60
C VAL A 120 -7.97 4.53 11.86
N GLU A 121 -9.05 4.75 11.11
CA GLU A 121 -9.30 6.00 10.36
C GLU A 121 -9.46 7.23 11.26
N ILE A 122 -9.86 7.01 12.52
CA ILE A 122 -10.09 8.06 13.51
C ILE A 122 -8.85 8.23 14.39
N ILE A 123 -8.26 7.11 14.85
CA ILE A 123 -7.20 7.14 15.86
C ILE A 123 -5.80 7.29 15.27
N ALA A 124 -5.61 7.04 13.98
CA ALA A 124 -4.32 7.19 13.29
C ALA A 124 -4.44 8.10 12.05
N PRO A 125 -4.81 9.38 12.24
CA PRO A 125 -5.04 10.30 11.13
C PRO A 125 -3.74 10.74 10.47
N SER A 126 -3.84 11.18 9.21
CA SER A 126 -2.73 11.83 8.51
C SER A 126 -2.35 13.17 9.16
N HIS A 127 -1.07 13.53 9.07
CA HIS A 127 -0.52 14.77 9.65
C HIS A 127 0.15 15.63 8.59
N ARG A 128 0.08 16.96 8.73
CA ARG A 128 0.73 17.90 7.80
C ARG A 128 2.25 17.93 7.93
N GLU A 129 2.74 17.79 9.15
CA GLU A 129 4.17 17.77 9.43
C GLU A 129 4.75 16.39 9.11
N ARG A 130 5.73 16.35 8.20
CA ARG A 130 6.31 15.11 7.65
C ARG A 130 6.74 14.10 8.72
N ASN A 131 7.47 14.54 9.74
CA ASN A 131 8.00 13.63 10.76
C ASN A 131 6.88 13.04 11.63
N LYS A 132 5.89 13.86 12.00
CA LYS A 132 4.69 13.41 12.73
C LYS A 132 3.86 12.46 11.87
N ALA A 133 3.70 12.75 10.58
CA ALA A 133 2.99 11.90 9.63
C ALA A 133 3.64 10.50 9.55
N MET A 134 4.97 10.41 9.59
CA MET A 134 5.67 9.13 9.60
C MET A 134 5.43 8.35 10.89
N ALA A 135 5.42 8.99 12.06
CA ALA A 135 5.07 8.34 13.31
C ALA A 135 3.63 7.78 13.29
N TRP A 136 2.66 8.58 12.84
CA TRP A 136 1.27 8.14 12.67
C TRP A 136 1.10 7.02 11.63
N ALA A 137 1.90 7.02 10.56
CA ALA A 137 1.89 5.94 9.58
C ALA A 137 2.29 4.59 10.22
N GLY A 138 3.25 4.58 11.15
CA GLY A 138 3.63 3.38 11.91
C GLY A 138 2.46 2.81 12.72
N ILE A 139 1.69 3.68 13.38
CA ILE A 139 0.47 3.30 14.11
C ILE A 139 -0.58 2.74 13.16
N ASN A 140 -0.85 3.44 12.05
CA ASN A 140 -1.89 3.05 11.09
C ASN A 140 -1.62 1.64 10.54
N VAL A 141 -0.37 1.37 10.12
CA VAL A 141 0.03 0.04 9.62
C VAL A 141 -0.10 -1.03 10.71
N ALA A 142 0.32 -0.73 11.95
CA ALA A 142 0.20 -1.68 13.05
C ALA A 142 -1.26 -2.00 13.42
N CYS A 143 -2.17 -1.03 13.34
CA CYS A 143 -3.61 -1.27 13.48
C CYS A 143 -4.12 -2.21 12.38
N TRP A 144 -3.74 -1.98 11.12
CA TRP A 144 -4.10 -2.87 10.00
C TRP A 144 -3.55 -4.28 10.15
N ASP A 145 -2.35 -4.43 10.69
CA ASP A 145 -1.79 -5.74 11.03
C ASP A 145 -2.59 -6.46 12.13
N ILE A 146 -3.03 -5.74 13.18
CA ILE A 146 -3.95 -6.31 14.19
C ILE A 146 -5.27 -6.74 13.53
N ILE A 147 -5.89 -5.88 12.72
CA ILE A 147 -7.15 -6.19 12.05
C ILE A 147 -7.01 -7.43 11.16
N GLY A 148 -5.91 -7.52 10.40
CA GLY A 148 -5.60 -8.70 9.58
C GLY A 148 -5.46 -9.97 10.42
N LYS A 149 -4.72 -9.90 11.53
CA LYS A 149 -4.52 -11.03 12.47
C LYS A 149 -5.83 -11.48 13.13
N VAL A 150 -6.62 -10.54 13.65
CA VAL A 150 -7.94 -10.81 14.26
C VAL A 150 -8.87 -11.51 13.26
N ASN A 151 -8.86 -11.08 12.01
CA ASN A 151 -9.71 -11.63 10.96
C ASN A 151 -9.10 -12.84 10.23
N ASN A 152 -7.89 -13.27 10.61
CA ASN A 152 -7.11 -14.29 9.90
C ASN A 152 -7.07 -14.06 8.37
N LYS A 153 -6.84 -12.80 7.97
CA LYS A 153 -6.83 -12.36 6.58
C LYS A 153 -5.54 -11.62 6.23
N PRO A 154 -4.96 -11.87 5.06
CA PRO A 154 -3.91 -11.01 4.56
C PRO A 154 -4.48 -9.61 4.26
N ILE A 155 -3.75 -8.56 4.61
CA ILE A 155 -4.24 -7.17 4.55
C ILE A 155 -4.65 -6.77 3.12
N TYR A 156 -4.00 -7.30 2.08
CA TYR A 156 -4.35 -6.97 0.69
C TYR A 156 -5.79 -7.38 0.32
N GLU A 157 -6.36 -8.42 0.96
CA GLU A 157 -7.77 -8.78 0.78
C GLU A 157 -8.69 -7.76 1.43
N LEU A 158 -8.30 -7.25 2.61
CA LEU A 158 -9.07 -6.24 3.33
C LEU A 158 -9.07 -4.90 2.59
N LEU A 159 -7.94 -4.49 2.01
CA LEU A 159 -7.81 -3.22 1.29
C LEU A 159 -8.44 -3.23 -0.11
N ALA A 160 -8.66 -4.42 -0.68
CA ALA A 160 -9.32 -4.57 -1.97
C ALA A 160 -10.84 -4.35 -1.81
N THR A 161 -11.29 -3.10 -1.95
CA THR A 161 -12.69 -2.72 -1.72
C THR A 161 -13.56 -2.84 -2.97
N ASN A 162 -13.10 -2.27 -4.07
CA ASN A 162 -13.82 -2.16 -5.35
C ASN A 162 -13.23 -3.03 -6.47
N THR A 163 -12.21 -3.83 -6.15
CA THR A 163 -11.49 -4.67 -7.10
C THR A 163 -11.24 -6.02 -6.47
N GLU A 164 -11.09 -7.05 -7.29
CA GLU A 164 -10.59 -8.34 -6.81
C GLU A 164 -9.19 -8.19 -6.18
N PRO A 165 -8.91 -8.86 -5.05
CA PRO A 165 -7.59 -8.86 -4.44
C PRO A 165 -6.49 -9.33 -5.42
N VAL A 166 -5.44 -8.53 -5.56
CA VAL A 166 -4.34 -8.83 -6.49
C VAL A 166 -3.15 -9.39 -5.72
N THR A 167 -2.69 -10.59 -6.10
CA THR A 167 -1.57 -11.30 -5.45
C THR A 167 -0.23 -11.12 -6.17
N LYS A 168 -0.22 -10.47 -7.35
CA LYS A 168 0.98 -10.20 -8.14
C LYS A 168 0.95 -8.79 -8.70
N ILE A 169 1.98 -8.00 -8.39
CA ILE A 169 2.14 -6.64 -8.88
C ILE A 169 3.41 -6.50 -9.72
N LYS A 170 3.37 -5.59 -10.69
CA LYS A 170 4.56 -5.19 -11.44
C LYS A 170 5.43 -4.33 -10.54
N HIS A 171 6.67 -4.75 -10.32
CA HIS A 171 7.63 -4.03 -9.47
C HIS A 171 8.68 -3.30 -10.31
N TYR A 172 9.12 -2.13 -9.85
CA TYR A 172 10.16 -1.35 -10.52
C TYR A 172 11.36 -1.10 -9.59
N ALA A 173 12.56 -1.06 -10.15
CA ALA A 173 13.78 -0.74 -9.41
C ALA A 173 13.94 0.79 -9.29
N SER A 174 14.25 1.28 -8.08
CA SER A 174 14.44 2.70 -7.79
C SER A 174 15.92 3.04 -7.63
N CYS A 175 16.49 3.74 -8.62
CA CYS A 175 17.93 3.75 -8.90
C CYS A 175 18.45 5.16 -9.22
N GLY A 176 19.69 5.25 -9.72
CA GLY A 176 20.31 6.52 -10.13
C GLY A 176 20.67 7.43 -8.97
N THR A 177 21.09 6.86 -7.83
CA THR A 177 21.47 7.61 -6.60
C THR A 177 22.93 7.55 -6.24
N ILE A 178 23.69 6.68 -6.91
CA ILE A 178 25.08 6.35 -6.55
C ILE A 178 26.05 6.91 -7.61
N TRP A 179 25.54 7.26 -8.80
CA TRP A 179 26.36 7.60 -9.95
C TRP A 179 26.51 9.11 -10.13
N ASP A 180 27.75 9.52 -10.37
CA ASP A 180 28.08 10.85 -10.85
C ASP A 180 27.87 10.87 -12.37
N PHE A 181 26.70 11.37 -12.79
CA PHE A 181 26.30 11.46 -14.20
C PHE A 181 27.36 12.13 -15.08
N ASP A 182 28.15 13.06 -14.55
CA ASP A 182 29.16 13.78 -15.32
C ASP A 182 30.42 12.92 -15.61
N LYS A 183 30.60 11.79 -14.92
CA LYS A 183 31.77 10.92 -15.11
C LYS A 183 31.55 9.82 -16.13
N ARG A 184 30.40 9.14 -16.10
CA ARG A 184 30.08 8.03 -17.01
C ARG A 184 28.56 7.84 -17.16
N PRO A 185 27.92 8.47 -18.17
CA PRO A 185 26.48 8.30 -18.42
C PRO A 185 26.04 6.85 -18.63
N GLU A 186 26.93 5.98 -19.11
CA GLU A 186 26.69 4.56 -19.34
C GLU A 186 26.38 3.78 -18.05
N ASP A 187 26.75 4.30 -16.87
CA ASP A 187 26.48 3.65 -15.58
C ASP A 187 24.99 3.35 -15.37
N LEU A 188 24.11 4.22 -15.85
CA LEU A 188 22.67 4.04 -15.72
C LEU A 188 22.14 3.00 -16.69
N ILE A 189 22.76 2.89 -17.86
CA ILE A 189 22.43 1.87 -18.85
C ILE A 189 22.81 0.51 -18.27
N ASP A 190 24.01 0.38 -17.74
CA ASP A 190 24.50 -0.84 -17.10
C ASP A 190 23.63 -1.22 -15.89
N GLU A 191 23.27 -0.25 -15.03
CA GLU A 191 22.38 -0.48 -13.89
C GLU A 191 20.99 -0.96 -14.34
N ALA A 192 20.40 -0.31 -15.33
CA ALA A 192 19.09 -0.67 -15.86
C ALA A 192 19.09 -2.04 -16.54
N LEU A 193 20.15 -2.38 -17.28
CA LEU A 193 20.34 -3.71 -17.88
C LEU A 193 20.48 -4.77 -16.79
N GLY A 194 21.23 -4.49 -15.72
CA GLY A 194 21.33 -5.38 -14.55
C GLY A 194 19.96 -5.69 -13.92
N TYR A 195 19.14 -4.68 -13.62
CA TYR A 195 17.81 -4.94 -13.05
C TYR A 195 16.88 -5.65 -14.04
N LYS A 196 17.03 -5.42 -15.34
CA LYS A 196 16.29 -6.17 -16.35
C LYS A 196 16.67 -7.65 -16.31
N GLU A 197 17.95 -7.97 -16.18
CA GLU A 197 18.43 -9.35 -16.01
C GLU A 197 17.91 -9.98 -14.70
N GLU A 198 17.79 -9.21 -13.63
CA GLU A 198 17.16 -9.63 -12.37
C GLU A 198 15.61 -9.79 -12.46
N GLY A 199 14.99 -9.37 -13.58
CA GLY A 199 13.57 -9.55 -13.84
C GLY A 199 12.65 -8.44 -13.35
N PHE A 200 13.19 -7.25 -13.04
CA PHE A 200 12.35 -6.09 -12.72
C PHE A 200 11.53 -5.66 -13.94
N TYR A 201 10.25 -5.31 -13.71
CA TYR A 201 9.35 -4.88 -14.78
C TYR A 201 9.67 -3.46 -15.27
N GLY A 202 10.09 -2.59 -14.35
CA GLY A 202 10.38 -1.20 -14.65
C GLY A 202 11.62 -0.70 -13.94
N PHE A 203 12.10 0.45 -14.38
CA PHE A 203 13.27 1.13 -13.84
C PHE A 203 12.96 2.62 -13.69
N LYS A 204 13.29 3.19 -12.53
CA LYS A 204 13.18 4.61 -12.24
C LYS A 204 14.55 5.11 -11.83
N PHE A 205 15.09 6.08 -12.56
CA PHE A 205 16.32 6.77 -12.23
C PHE A 205 16.04 8.22 -11.84
N ARG A 206 16.98 8.84 -11.13
CA ARG A 206 16.93 10.27 -10.80
C ARG A 206 17.85 11.00 -11.76
N PHE A 207 17.37 12.08 -12.37
CA PHE A 207 18.22 12.98 -13.13
C PHE A 207 19.10 13.75 -12.15
N ALA A 208 20.42 13.74 -12.35
CA ALA A 208 21.33 14.63 -11.62
C ALA A 208 21.03 16.11 -11.94
N GLU A 209 21.55 17.01 -11.11
CA GLU A 209 21.32 18.47 -11.03
C GLU A 209 21.62 19.27 -12.32
N HIS A 210 21.96 18.63 -13.44
CA HIS A 210 22.36 19.26 -14.70
C HIS A 210 21.43 18.88 -15.86
N PHE A 211 20.19 19.37 -15.79
CA PHE A 211 19.14 19.16 -16.77
C PHE A 211 19.57 19.50 -18.22
N GLU A 212 20.44 20.50 -18.40
CA GLU A 212 20.88 20.98 -19.71
C GLU A 212 21.80 20.01 -20.46
N LYS A 213 22.60 19.20 -19.77
CA LYS A 213 23.52 18.25 -20.41
C LYS A 213 22.87 16.93 -20.82
N ASN A 214 21.76 16.57 -20.16
CA ASN A 214 21.21 15.21 -20.19
C ASN A 214 20.11 14.98 -21.24
N MET A 215 19.71 16.01 -21.99
CA MET A 215 18.56 15.97 -22.91
C MET A 215 18.86 16.39 -24.36
N THR A 216 20.12 16.61 -24.72
CA THR A 216 20.50 16.80 -26.12
C THR A 216 20.55 15.46 -26.84
N VAL A 217 19.42 15.08 -27.41
CA VAL A 217 19.39 14.12 -28.51
C VAL A 217 19.92 14.89 -29.73
N ASN A 218 21.18 14.63 -30.11
CA ASN A 218 21.72 15.09 -31.39
C ASN A 218 21.02 14.39 -32.56
#